data_AF-A0A3R6LM77-F1
#
_entry.id   AF-A0A3R6LM77-F1
#
_cell.length_a   1.000
_cell.length_b   1.000
_cell.length_c   1.000
_cell.angle_alpha   90.00
_cell.angle_beta   90.00
_cell.angle_gamma   90.00
#
_symmetry.space_group_name_H-M   'P 1'
#
loop_
_entity.id
_entity.type
_entity.pdbx_description
1 polymer ?
#
loop_
_entity_poly.entity_id
_entity_poly.type
_entity_poly.pdbx_seq_one_letter_code
_entity_poly.pdbx_strand_id
1 'polypeptide(L)'
;MLYCFIREELEHLRDNDPMLIQFRYAKRLGSACLYNQKKEEITDAAGMFIDVSKQEILLRTSYPYMYEGIRGIQQAGGSPVENESDIRQIENWVDLQISKRRIVSFCYDELYQEEIPEKIEKILRESNWVFVKTRKKGFTAKISTNRLLQKDKEIKLFFEMHCPKEDVLFMSEWLDMKRDSLGKKESRHVIWNGKVMNSSRAVHSIRHTVPQSERYAAEKMAEEISKIKGFPKNYILDIGEFLKDEKLVPDVVELNPITPAMCYVNNSIFTERLPEVMHIYRELGMGAEYCLDAMEHRERYAKIKKVGETYTYISDNTFCFL
;
A
#
# COMPACT_ATOMS: atom_id res chain seq x y z
N MET A 1 0.63 22.51 0.08
CA MET A 1 0.22 21.32 -0.69
C MET A 1 -1.29 21.17 -0.53
N LEU A 2 -2.00 20.84 -1.61
CA LEU A 2 -3.42 20.49 -1.57
C LEU A 2 -3.59 18.96 -1.53
N TYR A 3 -4.67 18.49 -0.93
CA TYR A 3 -5.10 17.09 -0.97
C TYR A 3 -6.31 17.00 -1.90
N CYS A 4 -6.15 16.32 -3.04
CA CYS A 4 -7.20 16.17 -4.04
C CYS A 4 -7.85 14.81 -3.91
N PHE A 5 -9.18 14.77 -4.00
CA PHE A 5 -9.97 13.53 -3.97
C PHE A 5 -10.88 13.47 -5.21
N ILE A 6 -11.23 12.27 -5.63
CA ILE A 6 -12.19 12.08 -6.73
C ILE A 6 -13.60 12.27 -6.18
N ARG A 7 -14.33 13.25 -6.70
CA ARG A 7 -15.67 13.58 -6.21
C ARG A 7 -16.62 12.40 -6.31
N GLU A 8 -16.68 11.79 -7.48
CA GLU A 8 -17.57 10.66 -7.79
C GLU A 8 -17.27 9.45 -6.90
N GLU A 9 -16.01 9.25 -6.52
CA GLU A 9 -15.64 8.18 -5.61
C GLU A 9 -16.16 8.44 -4.19
N LEU A 10 -15.97 9.67 -3.67
CA LEU A 10 -16.38 10.03 -2.32
C LEU A 10 -17.90 9.86 -2.10
N GLU A 11 -18.72 10.09 -3.13
CA GLU A 11 -20.18 9.95 -3.09
C GLU A 11 -20.64 8.51 -2.77
N HIS A 12 -19.76 7.51 -2.94
CA HIS A 12 -20.06 6.10 -2.71
C HIS A 12 -19.40 5.49 -1.46
N LEU A 13 -18.59 6.28 -0.75
CA LEU A 13 -17.89 5.79 0.44
C LEU A 13 -18.78 5.81 1.68
N ARG A 14 -18.54 4.85 2.58
CA ARG A 14 -19.18 4.80 3.90
C ARG A 14 -18.54 5.84 4.82
N ASP A 15 -19.29 6.28 5.83
CA ASP A 15 -18.84 7.32 6.77
C ASP A 15 -17.56 7.02 7.53
N ASN A 16 -17.22 5.74 7.70
CA ASN A 16 -16.02 5.27 8.39
C ASN A 16 -14.90 4.84 7.42
N ASP A 17 -15.06 5.10 6.13
CA ASP A 17 -14.03 4.79 5.14
C ASP A 17 -12.77 5.65 5.40
N PRO A 18 -11.57 5.05 5.44
CA PRO A 18 -10.33 5.78 5.65
C PRO A 18 -10.13 6.98 4.71
N MET A 19 -10.58 6.89 3.46
CA MET A 19 -10.40 7.96 2.48
C MET A 19 -11.35 9.14 2.77
N LEU A 20 -12.58 8.84 3.20
CA LEU A 20 -13.52 9.88 3.61
C LEU A 20 -13.08 10.58 4.91
N ILE A 21 -12.49 9.83 5.86
CA ILE A 21 -11.86 10.39 7.06
C ILE A 21 -10.70 11.35 6.68
N GLN A 22 -9.86 10.95 5.72
CA GLN A 22 -8.80 11.82 5.19
C GLN A 22 -9.38 13.09 4.53
N PHE A 23 -10.44 12.97 3.74
CA PHE A 23 -11.11 14.13 3.12
C PHE A 23 -11.65 15.11 4.17
N ARG A 24 -12.34 14.62 5.21
CA ARG A 24 -12.84 15.46 6.31
C ARG A 24 -11.70 16.21 7.00
N TYR A 25 -10.58 15.52 7.24
CA TYR A 25 -9.40 16.14 7.83
C TYR A 25 -8.79 17.24 6.95
N ALA A 26 -8.58 16.95 5.66
CA ALA A 26 -8.09 17.93 4.68
C ALA A 26 -9.02 19.14 4.54
N LYS A 27 -10.34 18.91 4.59
CA LYS A 27 -11.34 19.99 4.58
C LYS A 27 -11.19 20.88 5.80
N ARG A 28 -10.99 20.29 6.98
CA ARG A 28 -10.77 21.03 8.23
C ARG A 28 -9.46 21.83 8.24
N LEU A 29 -8.43 21.34 7.55
CA LEU A 29 -7.18 22.09 7.30
C LEU A 29 -7.34 23.24 6.28
N GLY A 30 -8.43 23.27 5.51
CA GLY A 30 -8.57 24.20 4.40
C GLY A 30 -7.70 23.85 3.18
N SER A 31 -7.26 22.60 3.08
CA SER A 31 -6.35 22.12 2.02
C SER A 31 -6.97 21.04 1.12
N ALA A 32 -8.26 20.72 1.31
CA ALA A 32 -8.98 19.80 0.44
C ALA A 32 -9.43 20.45 -0.88
N CYS A 33 -9.27 19.70 -1.97
CA CYS A 33 -9.90 19.97 -3.26
C CYS A 33 -10.49 18.68 -3.83
N LEU A 34 -11.37 18.83 -4.81
CA LEU A 34 -12.09 17.74 -5.46
C LEU A 34 -11.85 17.82 -6.96
N TYR A 35 -11.42 16.71 -7.56
CA TYR A 35 -11.46 16.55 -9.00
C TYR A 35 -12.83 15.99 -9.39
N ASN A 36 -13.52 16.71 -10.27
CA ASN A 36 -14.80 16.30 -10.85
C ASN A 36 -14.54 15.68 -12.21
N GLN A 37 -14.65 14.35 -12.30
CA GLN A 37 -14.33 13.62 -13.53
C GLN A 37 -15.27 14.01 -14.67
N LYS A 38 -16.55 14.25 -14.37
CA LYS A 38 -17.56 14.57 -15.39
C LYS A 38 -17.35 15.92 -16.05
N LYS A 39 -16.78 16.88 -15.32
CA LYS A 39 -16.55 18.25 -15.79
C LYS A 39 -15.09 18.56 -16.09
N GLU A 40 -14.19 17.64 -15.75
CA GLU A 40 -12.74 17.79 -15.88
C GLU A 40 -12.22 19.07 -15.19
N GLU A 41 -12.79 19.40 -14.02
CA GLU A 41 -12.46 20.60 -13.24
C GLU A 41 -12.06 20.27 -11.80
N ILE A 42 -11.24 21.12 -11.20
CA ILE A 42 -10.92 21.04 -9.77
C ILE A 42 -11.67 22.13 -9.01
N THR A 43 -12.36 21.73 -7.95
CA THR A 43 -13.10 22.62 -7.06
C THR A 43 -12.56 22.54 -5.63
N ASP A 44 -12.85 23.54 -4.82
CA ASP A 44 -12.72 23.42 -3.37
C ASP A 44 -13.78 22.45 -2.79
N ALA A 45 -13.76 22.28 -1.46
CA ALA A 45 -14.71 21.45 -0.74
C ALA A 45 -16.16 22.00 -0.70
N ALA A 46 -16.39 23.23 -1.18
CA ALA A 46 -17.71 23.85 -1.34
C ALA A 46 -18.24 23.72 -2.78
N GLY A 47 -17.42 23.21 -3.72
CA GLY A 47 -17.77 23.06 -5.13
C GLY A 47 -17.49 24.30 -5.98
N MET A 48 -16.72 25.26 -5.46
CA MET A 48 -16.27 26.43 -6.22
C MET A 48 -14.99 26.10 -6.98
N PHE A 49 -14.91 26.51 -8.24
CA PHE A 49 -13.68 26.38 -9.03
C PHE A 49 -12.50 27.03 -8.31
N ILE A 50 -11.35 26.35 -8.31
CA ILE A 50 -10.10 26.89 -7.80
C ILE A 50 -8.99 26.79 -8.85
N ASP A 51 -8.18 27.83 -8.94
CA ASP A 51 -6.96 27.79 -9.74
C ASP A 51 -5.88 27.02 -8.96
N VAL A 52 -5.50 25.87 -9.49
CA VAL A 52 -4.45 25.01 -8.92
C VAL A 52 -3.13 25.12 -9.67
N SER A 53 -3.00 26.09 -10.57
CA SER A 53 -1.77 26.31 -11.34
C SER A 53 -0.55 26.37 -10.43
N LYS A 54 0.42 25.48 -10.68
CA LYS A 54 1.68 25.37 -9.92
C LYS A 54 1.53 24.97 -8.44
N GLN A 55 0.34 24.56 -8.01
CA GLN A 55 0.16 23.97 -6.67
C GLN A 55 0.64 22.52 -6.68
N GLU A 56 1.36 22.14 -5.63
CA GLU A 56 1.68 20.73 -5.36
C GLU A 56 0.42 20.05 -4.79
N ILE A 57 0.02 18.92 -5.38
CA ILE A 57 -1.23 18.23 -5.07
C ILE A 57 -0.99 16.75 -4.81
N LEU A 58 -1.35 16.28 -3.63
CA LEU A 58 -1.40 14.85 -3.33
C LEU A 58 -2.80 14.31 -3.68
N LEU A 59 -2.89 13.48 -4.70
CA LEU A 59 -4.12 12.78 -5.05
C LEU A 59 -4.39 11.65 -4.05
N ARG A 60 -5.65 11.50 -3.63
CA ARG A 60 -6.16 10.46 -2.74
C ARG A 60 -7.36 9.80 -3.40
N THR A 61 -7.20 8.56 -3.82
CA THR A 61 -8.24 7.85 -4.59
C THR A 61 -7.98 6.36 -4.64
N SER A 62 -8.96 5.50 -4.94
CA SER A 62 -8.69 4.08 -5.18
C SER A 62 -7.97 3.84 -6.51
N TYR A 63 -7.38 2.65 -6.63
CA TYR A 63 -6.57 2.26 -7.79
C TYR A 63 -7.26 2.47 -9.16
N PRO A 64 -8.57 2.17 -9.35
CA PRO A 64 -9.26 2.38 -10.64
C PRO A 64 -9.24 3.82 -11.15
N TYR A 65 -9.23 4.82 -10.26
CA TYR A 65 -9.30 6.23 -10.64
C TYR A 65 -7.93 6.94 -10.61
N MET A 66 -6.88 6.27 -10.10
CA MET A 66 -5.55 6.85 -9.88
C MET A 66 -4.97 7.53 -11.13
N TYR A 67 -4.91 6.82 -12.26
CA TYR A 67 -4.30 7.35 -13.48
C TYR A 67 -5.11 8.51 -14.08
N GLU A 68 -6.44 8.43 -14.03
CA GLU A 68 -7.30 9.50 -14.52
C GLU A 68 -7.19 10.76 -13.64
N GLY A 69 -7.20 10.60 -12.32
CA GLY A 69 -7.04 11.72 -11.40
C GLY A 69 -5.67 12.42 -11.54
N ILE A 70 -4.58 11.67 -11.75
CA ILE A 70 -3.26 12.25 -12.00
C ILE A 70 -3.28 13.12 -13.26
N ARG A 71 -3.86 12.61 -14.36
CA ARG A 71 -3.99 13.37 -15.62
C ARG A 71 -4.89 14.59 -15.46
N GLY A 72 -6.01 14.47 -14.75
CA GLY A 72 -6.92 15.58 -14.47
C GLY A 72 -6.24 16.72 -13.71
N ILE A 73 -5.42 16.40 -12.70
CA ILE A 73 -4.60 17.39 -11.99
C ILE A 73 -3.63 18.10 -12.94
N GLN A 74 -2.94 17.36 -13.80
CA GLN A 74 -1.97 17.93 -14.75
C GLN A 74 -2.64 18.82 -15.79
N GLN A 75 -3.79 18.40 -16.32
CA GLN A 75 -4.59 19.17 -17.27
C GLN A 75 -5.09 20.49 -16.68
N ALA A 76 -5.43 20.50 -15.38
CA ALA A 76 -5.79 21.70 -14.63
C ALA A 76 -4.59 22.60 -14.28
N GLY A 77 -3.36 22.27 -14.71
CA GLY A 77 -2.14 23.04 -14.42
C GLY A 77 -1.51 22.77 -13.04
N GLY A 78 -2.05 21.81 -12.29
CA GLY A 78 -1.53 21.36 -11.01
C GLY A 78 -0.29 20.48 -11.16
N SER A 79 0.51 20.38 -10.09
CA SER A 79 1.70 19.52 -10.01
C SER A 79 1.42 18.34 -9.07
N PRO A 80 1.11 17.15 -9.59
CA PRO A 80 0.82 16.01 -8.72
C PRO A 80 2.10 15.54 -8.01
N VAL A 81 1.98 15.14 -6.74
CA VAL A 81 3.08 14.61 -5.93
C VAL A 81 3.64 13.30 -6.52
N GLU A 82 2.78 12.51 -7.16
CA GLU A 82 3.14 11.32 -7.91
C GLU A 82 2.59 11.45 -9.34
N ASN A 83 3.44 11.24 -10.34
CA ASN A 83 3.02 11.13 -11.73
C ASN A 83 2.98 9.66 -12.19
N GLU A 84 2.44 9.38 -13.38
CA GLU A 84 2.33 8.00 -13.86
C GLU A 84 3.69 7.26 -13.98
N SER A 85 4.78 7.98 -14.28
CA SER A 85 6.12 7.39 -14.31
C SER A 85 6.58 6.99 -12.92
N ASP A 86 6.22 7.76 -11.89
CA ASP A 86 6.51 7.41 -10.50
C ASP A 86 5.77 6.14 -10.10
N ILE A 87 4.46 6.07 -10.41
CA ILE A 87 3.63 4.87 -10.17
C ILE A 87 4.26 3.64 -10.81
N ARG A 88 4.65 3.73 -12.09
CA ARG A 88 5.27 2.61 -12.81
C ARG A 88 6.60 2.18 -12.19
N GLN A 89 7.43 3.11 -11.72
CA GLN A 89 8.68 2.75 -11.04
C GLN A 89 8.42 2.05 -9.71
N ILE A 90 7.44 2.52 -8.94
CA ILE A 90 7.04 1.92 -7.67
C ILE A 90 6.46 0.51 -7.88
N GLU A 91 5.58 0.32 -8.86
CA GLU A 91 5.00 -1.00 -9.18
C GLU A 91 6.05 -2.02 -9.66
N ASN A 92 7.17 -1.56 -10.25
CA ASN A 92 8.28 -2.42 -10.67
C ASN A 92 9.42 -2.47 -9.63
N TRP A 93 9.10 -2.27 -8.35
CA TRP A 93 10.11 -2.20 -7.28
C TRP A 93 11.00 -3.43 -7.15
N VAL A 94 10.56 -4.60 -7.62
CA VAL A 94 11.35 -5.84 -7.59
C VAL A 94 12.65 -5.69 -8.38
N ASP A 95 12.67 -4.82 -9.40
CA ASP A 95 13.85 -4.53 -10.22
C ASP A 95 14.92 -3.74 -9.45
N LEU A 96 14.55 -3.14 -8.30
CA LEU A 96 15.50 -2.48 -7.41
C LEU A 96 16.39 -3.47 -6.65
N GLN A 97 16.02 -4.76 -6.62
CA GLN A 97 16.76 -5.83 -5.94
C GLN A 97 17.06 -5.54 -4.45
N ILE A 98 16.19 -4.77 -3.79
CA ILE A 98 16.30 -4.40 -2.37
C ILE A 98 15.86 -5.51 -1.41
N SER A 99 15.22 -6.56 -1.93
CA SER A 99 14.75 -7.71 -1.17
C SER A 99 15.90 -8.67 -0.85
N LYS A 100 15.90 -9.22 0.36
CA LYS A 100 16.83 -10.30 0.75
C LYS A 100 16.43 -11.65 0.14
N ARG A 101 15.17 -11.78 -0.26
CA ARG A 101 14.64 -12.93 -1.01
C ARG A 101 14.85 -12.73 -2.50
N ARG A 102 15.15 -13.82 -3.22
CA ARG A 102 15.11 -13.84 -4.68
C ARG A 102 13.66 -13.71 -5.14
N ILE A 103 13.38 -12.66 -5.89
CA ILE A 103 12.09 -12.41 -6.52
C ILE A 103 12.30 -12.38 -8.03
N VAL A 104 11.42 -13.05 -8.78
CA VAL A 104 11.42 -13.01 -10.25
C VAL A 104 10.10 -12.51 -10.78
N SER A 105 10.18 -11.74 -11.87
CA SER A 105 9.04 -11.27 -12.65
C SER A 105 8.80 -12.21 -13.84
N PHE A 106 7.56 -12.61 -14.07
CA PHE A 106 7.17 -13.50 -15.16
C PHE A 106 5.69 -13.35 -15.54
N CYS A 107 5.33 -13.71 -16.77
CA CYS A 107 3.93 -13.93 -17.18
C CYS A 107 3.58 -15.39 -16.90
N TYR A 108 2.35 -15.69 -16.46
CA TYR A 108 2.02 -17.05 -16.05
C TYR A 108 2.15 -18.09 -17.18
N ASP A 109 1.98 -17.69 -18.44
CA ASP A 109 2.18 -18.55 -19.62
C ASP A 109 3.62 -19.11 -19.70
N GLU A 110 4.63 -18.41 -19.14
CA GLU A 110 6.02 -18.90 -19.04
C GLU A 110 6.12 -20.21 -18.24
N LEU A 111 5.21 -20.48 -17.30
CA LEU A 111 5.17 -21.74 -16.53
C LEU A 111 4.68 -22.93 -17.37
N TYR A 112 3.98 -22.67 -18.46
CA TYR A 112 3.30 -23.69 -19.26
C TYR A 112 3.99 -23.96 -20.61
N GLN A 113 5.06 -23.23 -20.93
CA GLN A 113 5.94 -23.49 -22.08
C GLN A 113 6.62 -24.86 -21.99
N GLU A 114 7.10 -25.41 -23.11
CA GLU A 114 7.78 -26.72 -23.14
C GLU A 114 8.96 -26.76 -22.16
N GLU A 115 9.78 -25.71 -22.16
CA GLU A 115 10.85 -25.47 -21.21
C GLU A 115 10.50 -24.27 -20.33
N ILE A 116 10.58 -24.43 -19.00
CA ILE A 116 10.36 -23.34 -18.05
C ILE A 116 11.63 -22.48 -18.01
N PRO A 117 11.55 -21.14 -18.09
CA PRO A 117 12.73 -20.28 -18.00
C PRO A 117 13.56 -20.53 -16.73
N GLU A 118 14.88 -20.59 -16.87
CA GLU A 118 15.83 -20.94 -15.79
C GLU A 118 15.61 -20.11 -14.51
N LYS A 119 15.31 -18.81 -14.66
CA LYS A 119 15.03 -17.89 -13.54
C LYS A 119 13.89 -18.40 -12.64
N ILE A 120 12.86 -19.01 -13.24
CA ILE A 120 11.67 -19.54 -12.56
C ILE A 120 11.98 -20.94 -12.04
N GLU A 121 12.53 -21.78 -12.91
CA GLU A 121 12.85 -23.17 -12.59
C GLU A 121 13.74 -23.28 -11.35
N LYS A 122 14.73 -22.39 -11.21
CA LYS A 122 15.61 -22.33 -10.05
C LYS A 122 14.85 -22.13 -8.73
N ILE A 123 13.83 -21.27 -8.71
CA ILE A 123 12.98 -21.09 -7.51
C ILE A 123 12.16 -22.34 -7.24
N LEU A 124 11.55 -22.91 -8.28
CA LEU A 124 10.69 -24.09 -8.12
C LEU A 124 11.46 -25.32 -7.61
N ARG A 125 12.74 -25.46 -7.97
CA ARG A 125 13.60 -26.58 -7.54
C ARG A 125 14.20 -26.40 -6.14
N GLU A 126 14.38 -25.16 -5.68
CA GLU A 126 15.02 -24.85 -4.40
C GLU A 126 14.02 -24.75 -3.22
N SER A 127 12.72 -24.88 -3.47
CA SER A 127 11.68 -24.70 -2.45
C SER A 127 10.49 -25.63 -2.67
N ASN A 128 9.80 -26.03 -1.60
CA ASN A 128 8.55 -26.80 -1.70
C ASN A 128 7.32 -25.91 -1.97
N TRP A 129 7.44 -24.63 -1.61
CA TRP A 129 6.36 -23.65 -1.64
C TRP A 129 6.88 -22.34 -2.19
N VAL A 130 6.08 -21.70 -3.03
CA VAL A 130 6.35 -20.35 -3.53
C VAL A 130 5.24 -19.38 -3.14
N PHE A 131 5.64 -18.14 -2.95
CA PHE A 131 4.75 -17.00 -2.93
C PHE A 131 4.59 -16.48 -4.35
N VAL A 132 3.35 -16.26 -4.79
CA VAL A 132 3.03 -15.65 -6.09
C VAL A 132 2.05 -14.51 -5.87
N LYS A 133 2.30 -13.34 -6.48
CA LYS A 133 1.35 -12.23 -6.49
C LYS A 133 1.32 -11.53 -7.84
N THR A 134 0.22 -10.85 -8.13
CA THR A 134 0.14 -9.92 -9.26
C THR A 134 0.95 -8.65 -8.96
N ARG A 135 1.56 -8.06 -9.99
CA ARG A 135 2.25 -6.76 -9.89
C ARG A 135 1.28 -5.66 -9.48
N LYS A 136 0.09 -5.65 -10.09
CA LYS A 136 -1.02 -4.77 -9.71
C LYS A 136 -1.86 -5.44 -8.62
N LYS A 137 -2.63 -4.67 -7.86
CA LYS A 137 -3.49 -5.21 -6.78
C LYS A 137 -4.52 -6.19 -7.35
N GLY A 138 -4.37 -7.48 -7.01
CA GLY A 138 -5.22 -8.57 -7.54
C GLY A 138 -5.30 -9.74 -6.57
N PHE A 139 -4.27 -10.59 -6.54
CA PHE A 139 -4.20 -11.72 -5.61
C PHE A 139 -2.80 -11.91 -5.02
N THR A 140 -2.76 -12.66 -3.92
CA THR A 140 -1.55 -13.30 -3.41
C THR A 140 -1.83 -14.79 -3.20
N ALA A 141 -0.84 -15.66 -3.44
CA ALA A 141 -1.02 -17.10 -3.36
C ALA A 141 0.21 -17.78 -2.78
N LYS A 142 -0.03 -18.78 -1.93
CA LYS A 142 0.94 -19.83 -1.58
C LYS A 142 0.70 -21.02 -2.50
N ILE A 143 1.69 -21.44 -3.27
CA ILE A 143 1.54 -22.49 -4.27
C ILE A 143 2.62 -23.55 -4.09
N SER A 144 2.22 -24.82 -4.13
CA SER A 144 3.13 -25.98 -4.19
C SER A 144 3.98 -25.94 -5.46
N THR A 145 5.31 -26.02 -5.31
CA THR A 145 6.22 -26.02 -6.46
C THR A 145 6.06 -27.27 -7.31
N ASN A 146 5.78 -28.42 -6.68
CA ASN A 146 5.49 -29.67 -7.39
C ASN A 146 4.29 -29.54 -8.32
N ARG A 147 3.22 -28.86 -7.87
CA ARG A 147 2.02 -28.65 -8.70
C ARG A 147 2.31 -27.73 -9.89
N LEU A 148 3.12 -26.68 -9.68
CA LEU A 148 3.58 -25.82 -10.77
C LEU A 148 4.44 -26.58 -11.80
N LEU A 149 5.41 -27.38 -11.34
CA LEU A 149 6.26 -28.20 -12.19
C LEU A 149 5.47 -29.25 -12.99
N GLN A 150 4.38 -29.77 -12.41
CA GLN A 150 3.45 -30.70 -13.06
C GLN A 150 2.44 -30.01 -13.99
N LYS A 151 2.50 -28.68 -14.15
CA LYS A 151 1.56 -27.89 -14.96
C LYS A 151 0.11 -28.15 -14.59
N ASP A 152 -0.17 -28.15 -13.29
CA ASP A 152 -1.49 -28.38 -12.72
C ASP A 152 -2.56 -27.49 -13.37
N LYS A 153 -3.67 -28.13 -13.78
CA LYS A 153 -4.77 -27.49 -14.52
C LYS A 153 -5.60 -26.55 -13.66
N GLU A 154 -5.78 -26.84 -12.37
CA GLU A 154 -6.52 -26.00 -11.44
C GLU A 154 -5.79 -24.68 -11.24
N ILE A 155 -4.47 -24.74 -11.05
CA ILE A 155 -3.63 -23.54 -10.91
C ILE A 155 -3.63 -22.74 -12.22
N LYS A 156 -3.62 -23.40 -13.38
CA LYS A 156 -3.71 -22.72 -14.67
C LYS A 156 -5.02 -21.94 -14.81
N LEU A 157 -6.14 -22.60 -14.52
CA LEU A 157 -7.47 -21.96 -14.54
C LEU A 157 -7.54 -20.81 -13.53
N PHE A 158 -6.94 -20.98 -12.35
CA PHE A 158 -6.84 -19.91 -11.37
C PHE A 158 -6.14 -18.67 -11.94
N PHE A 159 -4.99 -18.84 -12.60
CA PHE A 159 -4.30 -17.73 -13.25
C PHE A 159 -5.14 -17.13 -14.38
N GLU A 160 -5.73 -17.93 -15.25
CA GLU A 160 -6.59 -17.45 -16.34
C GLU A 160 -7.80 -16.62 -15.83
N MET A 161 -8.34 -16.96 -14.66
CA MET A 161 -9.46 -16.22 -14.04
C MET A 161 -9.04 -14.92 -13.36
N HIS A 162 -7.84 -14.86 -12.78
CA HIS A 162 -7.42 -13.76 -11.90
C HIS A 162 -6.28 -12.89 -12.48
N CYS A 163 -5.70 -13.27 -13.61
CA CYS A 163 -4.55 -12.64 -14.22
C CYS A 163 -4.75 -12.57 -15.75
N PRO A 164 -4.94 -11.36 -16.32
CA PRO A 164 -4.76 -11.15 -17.76
C PRO A 164 -3.45 -11.77 -18.26
N LYS A 165 -3.40 -12.20 -19.53
CA LYS A 165 -2.22 -12.89 -20.08
C LYS A 165 -0.96 -12.05 -20.06
N GLU A 166 -1.12 -10.75 -20.27
CA GLU A 166 -0.07 -9.73 -20.26
C GLU A 166 0.33 -9.24 -18.86
N ASP A 167 -0.36 -9.70 -17.81
CA ASP A 167 -0.04 -9.29 -16.45
C ASP A 167 1.23 -9.97 -15.95
N VAL A 168 2.04 -9.16 -15.27
CA VAL A 168 3.28 -9.60 -14.64
C VAL A 168 2.98 -10.09 -13.24
N LEU A 169 3.43 -11.30 -12.95
CA LEU A 169 3.45 -11.91 -11.63
C LEU A 169 4.85 -11.80 -11.02
N PHE A 170 4.89 -11.71 -9.70
CA PHE A 170 6.09 -11.84 -8.90
C PHE A 170 6.09 -13.16 -8.16
N MET A 171 7.21 -13.89 -8.23
CA MET A 171 7.42 -15.15 -7.51
C MET A 171 8.66 -15.09 -6.61
N SER A 172 8.54 -15.62 -5.40
CA SER A 172 9.66 -15.88 -4.50
C SER A 172 9.49 -17.21 -3.77
N GLU A 173 10.52 -17.65 -3.05
CA GLU A 173 10.32 -18.66 -2.00
C GLU A 173 9.21 -18.21 -1.04
N TRP A 174 8.39 -19.16 -0.58
CA TRP A 174 7.45 -18.88 0.51
C TRP A 174 8.20 -18.90 1.84
N LEU A 175 8.17 -17.78 2.56
CA LEU A 175 8.60 -17.71 3.95
C LEU A 175 7.41 -17.38 4.84
N ASP A 176 7.30 -18.08 5.96
CA ASP A 176 6.27 -17.78 6.94
C ASP A 176 6.62 -16.46 7.64
N MET A 177 5.64 -15.54 7.66
CA MET A 177 5.77 -14.32 8.42
C MET A 177 5.46 -14.59 9.89
N LYS A 178 6.30 -14.08 10.79
CA LYS A 178 6.05 -14.18 12.24
C LYS A 178 4.71 -13.55 12.57
N ARG A 179 4.03 -14.10 13.58
CA ARG A 179 2.78 -13.55 14.11
C ARG A 179 2.97 -13.14 15.55
N ASP A 180 2.25 -12.11 15.96
CA ASP A 180 2.09 -11.68 17.33
C ASP A 180 0.62 -11.45 17.66
N SER A 181 0.34 -10.82 18.80
CA SER A 181 -1.03 -10.54 19.22
C SER A 181 -1.78 -9.58 18.29
N LEU A 182 -1.12 -8.87 17.37
CA LEU A 182 -1.74 -7.97 16.39
C LEU A 182 -1.81 -8.59 14.98
N GLY A 183 -1.51 -9.89 14.85
CA GLY A 183 -1.56 -10.63 13.59
C GLY A 183 -0.17 -10.83 12.99
N LYS A 184 -0.08 -10.79 11.66
CA LYS A 184 1.20 -10.87 10.95
C LYS A 184 2.09 -9.69 11.36
N LYS A 185 3.37 -9.95 11.61
CA LYS A 185 4.40 -8.95 11.87
C LYS A 185 4.78 -8.25 10.57
N GLU A 186 3.83 -7.45 10.13
CA GLU A 186 3.88 -6.61 8.94
C GLU A 186 3.53 -5.19 9.35
N SER A 187 4.32 -4.24 8.89
CA SER A 187 4.09 -2.82 9.08
C SER A 187 4.25 -2.06 7.79
N ARG A 188 3.54 -0.94 7.75
CA ARG A 188 3.50 0.01 6.67
C ARG A 188 4.18 1.30 7.10
N HIS A 189 5.01 1.82 6.22
CA HIS A 189 5.80 3.02 6.44
C HIS A 189 5.50 4.03 5.34
N VAL A 190 5.09 5.24 5.73
CA VAL A 190 4.94 6.34 4.77
C VAL A 190 6.31 6.93 4.52
N ILE A 191 6.81 6.83 3.30
CA ILE A 191 8.06 7.48 2.89
C ILE A 191 7.70 8.81 2.25
N TRP A 192 8.22 9.89 2.82
CA TRP A 192 8.00 11.25 2.36
C TRP A 192 9.35 11.95 2.19
N ASN A 193 9.61 12.49 1.01
CA ASN A 193 10.89 13.09 0.65
C ASN A 193 12.10 12.19 0.98
N GLY A 194 11.96 10.89 0.73
CA GLY A 194 12.99 9.88 0.94
C GLY A 194 13.22 9.48 2.41
N LYS A 195 12.32 9.86 3.33
CA LYS A 195 12.43 9.54 4.76
C LYS A 195 11.16 8.88 5.29
N VAL A 196 11.31 7.98 6.26
CA VAL A 196 10.18 7.42 7.00
C VAL A 196 9.52 8.55 7.80
N MET A 197 8.29 8.90 7.44
CA MET A 197 7.51 9.93 8.14
C MET A 197 6.79 9.35 9.35
N ASN A 198 6.15 8.19 9.19
CA ASN A 198 5.47 7.46 10.25
C ASN A 198 5.29 5.99 9.87
N SER A 199 4.82 5.19 10.83
CA SER A 199 4.69 3.75 10.67
C SER A 199 3.48 3.21 11.44
N SER A 200 2.82 2.20 10.87
CA SER A 200 1.68 1.53 11.48
C SER A 200 1.75 0.04 11.20
N ARG A 201 1.19 -0.77 12.10
CA ARG A 201 0.71 -2.10 11.75
C ARG A 201 -0.55 -1.94 10.90
N ALA A 202 -0.94 -2.99 10.18
CA ALA A 202 -2.14 -3.03 9.35
C ALA A 202 -3.44 -3.04 10.15
N VAL A 203 -3.62 -2.03 11.00
CA VAL A 203 -4.60 -1.94 12.07
C VAL A 203 -5.43 -0.67 11.91
N HIS A 204 -6.74 -0.76 12.17
CA HIS A 204 -7.67 0.34 11.94
C HIS A 204 -8.16 1.12 13.15
N SER A 205 -8.12 0.52 14.33
CA SER A 205 -8.90 1.01 15.46
C SER A 205 -8.17 1.00 16.78
N ILE A 206 -6.96 0.44 16.87
CA ILE A 206 -6.28 0.29 18.15
C ILE A 206 -4.92 0.95 18.18
N ARG A 207 -4.63 1.63 19.30
CA ARG A 207 -3.29 2.12 19.62
C ARG A 207 -2.30 0.97 19.63
N HIS A 208 -1.21 1.12 18.87
CA HIS A 208 -0.18 0.11 18.77
C HIS A 208 1.19 0.76 18.53
N THR A 209 2.23 -0.06 18.62
CA THR A 209 3.59 0.31 18.25
C THR A 209 4.08 -0.57 17.12
N VAL A 210 5.00 -0.05 16.31
CA VAL A 210 5.70 -0.85 15.30
C VAL A 210 6.98 -1.43 15.91
N PRO A 211 7.23 -2.74 15.77
CA PRO A 211 8.47 -3.38 16.18
C PRO A 211 9.72 -2.58 15.75
N GLN A 212 10.71 -2.50 16.64
CA GLN A 212 11.93 -1.71 16.38
C GLN A 212 12.72 -2.25 15.18
N SER A 213 12.75 -3.57 15.04
CA SER A 213 13.34 -4.29 13.90
C SER A 213 12.74 -3.87 12.56
N GLU A 214 11.41 -3.77 12.47
CA GLU A 214 10.71 -3.32 11.26
C GLU A 214 10.98 -1.85 10.97
N ARG A 215 10.95 -0.97 12.00
CA ARG A 215 11.28 0.46 11.86
C ARG A 215 12.71 0.68 11.36
N TYR A 216 13.69 0.00 11.96
CA TYR A 216 15.09 0.10 11.55
C TYR A 216 15.30 -0.40 10.12
N ALA A 217 14.65 -1.50 9.75
CA ALA A 217 14.70 -2.02 8.39
C ALA A 217 14.10 -1.03 7.38
N ALA A 218 12.95 -0.41 7.71
CA ALA A 218 12.32 0.59 6.86
C ALA A 218 13.19 1.84 6.69
N GLU A 219 13.81 2.36 7.76
CA GLU A 219 14.73 3.50 7.69
C GLU A 219 15.93 3.20 6.80
N LYS A 220 16.56 2.03 6.99
CA LYS A 220 17.69 1.60 6.18
C LYS A 220 17.32 1.44 4.70
N MET A 221 16.19 0.80 4.39
CA MET A 221 15.74 0.62 3.01
C MET A 221 15.36 1.95 2.37
N ALA A 222 14.68 2.85 3.09
CA ALA A 222 14.39 4.20 2.58
C ALA A 222 15.68 4.97 2.26
N GLU A 223 16.71 4.85 3.09
CA GLU A 223 18.03 5.44 2.83
C GLU A 223 18.68 4.85 1.56
N GLU A 224 18.66 3.52 1.40
CA GLU A 224 19.20 2.84 0.22
C GLU A 224 18.46 3.23 -1.06
N ILE A 225 17.12 3.21 -1.04
CA ILE A 225 16.27 3.61 -2.17
C ILE A 225 16.49 5.09 -2.53
N SER A 226 16.67 5.96 -1.53
CA SER A 226 16.89 7.40 -1.78
C SER A 226 18.17 7.71 -2.58
N LYS A 227 19.12 6.76 -2.62
CA LYS A 227 20.36 6.86 -3.40
C LYS A 227 20.16 6.48 -4.88
N ILE A 228 19.02 5.86 -5.23
CA ILE A 228 18.71 5.44 -6.60
C ILE A 228 18.25 6.67 -7.39
N LYS A 229 19.05 7.06 -8.38
CA LYS A 229 18.79 8.24 -9.20
C LYS A 229 17.48 8.06 -10.00
N GLY A 230 16.57 9.01 -9.85
CA GLY A 230 15.31 9.06 -10.60
C GLY A 230 14.15 8.29 -9.97
N PHE A 231 14.40 7.49 -8.92
CA PHE A 231 13.33 6.82 -8.20
C PHE A 231 12.48 7.83 -7.40
N PRO A 232 11.14 7.63 -7.31
CA PRO A 232 10.26 8.52 -6.57
C PRO A 232 10.63 8.65 -5.09
N LYS A 233 10.49 9.86 -4.55
CA LYS A 233 10.82 10.15 -3.14
C LYS A 233 9.65 9.93 -2.18
N ASN A 234 8.46 9.73 -2.73
CA ASN A 234 7.21 9.59 -2.00
C ASN A 234 6.58 8.25 -2.40
N TYR A 235 6.41 7.35 -1.44
CA TYR A 235 5.82 6.02 -1.63
C TYR A 235 5.49 5.41 -0.27
N ILE A 236 4.80 4.28 -0.30
CA ILE A 236 4.56 3.44 0.87
C ILE A 236 5.50 2.24 0.81
N LEU A 237 6.16 1.95 1.92
CA LEU A 237 7.02 0.78 2.10
C LEU A 237 6.37 -0.16 3.12
N ASP A 238 6.07 -1.38 2.71
CA ASP A 238 5.57 -2.43 3.59
C ASP A 238 6.73 -3.39 3.94
N ILE A 239 6.98 -3.60 5.23
CA ILE A 239 8.03 -4.45 5.80
C ILE A 239 7.41 -5.60 6.57
N GLY A 240 7.93 -6.81 6.37
CA GLY A 240 7.52 -8.01 7.09
C GLY A 240 8.69 -8.68 7.82
N GLU A 241 8.43 -9.30 8.97
CA GLU A 241 9.37 -10.19 9.63
C GLU A 241 9.14 -11.65 9.22
N PHE A 242 10.02 -12.14 8.34
CA PHE A 242 9.98 -13.51 7.85
C PHE A 242 10.82 -14.46 8.72
N LEU A 243 10.37 -15.71 8.85
CA LEU A 243 11.12 -16.81 9.43
C LEU A 243 11.92 -17.52 8.34
N LYS A 244 13.25 -17.48 8.45
CA LYS A 244 14.18 -18.19 7.55
C LYS A 244 15.26 -18.87 8.39
N ASP A 245 15.39 -20.19 8.28
CA ASP A 245 16.35 -20.99 9.05
C ASP A 245 16.30 -20.67 10.56
N GLU A 246 15.07 -20.63 11.11
CA GLU A 246 14.75 -20.27 12.52
C GLU A 246 15.12 -18.82 12.93
N LYS A 247 15.63 -18.00 12.01
CA LYS A 247 15.98 -16.60 12.24
C LYS A 247 14.89 -15.67 11.71
N LEU A 248 14.72 -14.55 12.40
CA LEU A 248 13.84 -13.47 11.96
C LEU A 248 14.58 -12.53 11.02
N VAL A 249 14.02 -12.34 9.84
CA VAL A 249 14.57 -11.52 8.78
C VAL A 249 13.53 -10.47 8.39
N PRO A 250 13.68 -9.21 8.85
CA PRO A 250 12.93 -8.10 8.29
C PRO A 250 13.30 -7.91 6.82
N ASP A 251 12.29 -7.88 5.95
CA ASP A 251 12.46 -7.75 4.51
C ASP A 251 11.27 -7.01 3.89
N VAL A 252 11.46 -6.46 2.69
CA VAL A 252 10.41 -5.76 1.96
C VAL A 252 9.29 -6.74 1.56
N VAL A 253 8.05 -6.35 1.80
CA VAL A 253 6.84 -7.03 1.33
C VAL A 253 6.40 -6.43 0.01
N GLU A 254 6.31 -5.10 -0.03
CA GLU A 254 5.83 -4.35 -1.19
C GLU A 254 6.22 -2.87 -1.09
N LEU A 255 6.41 -2.24 -2.26
CA LEU A 255 6.34 -0.80 -2.42
C LEU A 255 5.01 -0.45 -3.12
N ASN A 256 4.27 0.50 -2.53
CA ASN A 256 2.95 0.92 -2.99
C ASN A 256 2.96 2.44 -3.28
N PRO A 257 2.29 2.94 -4.33
CA PRO A 257 2.15 4.38 -4.49
C PRO A 257 1.35 4.97 -3.33
N ILE A 258 1.67 6.20 -2.92
CA ILE A 258 0.94 6.87 -1.83
C ILE A 258 -0.51 7.03 -2.26
N THR A 259 -0.76 7.55 -3.45
CA THR A 259 -2.06 7.95 -3.99
C THR A 259 -3.22 6.99 -3.66
N PRO A 260 -3.13 5.67 -3.98
CA PRO A 260 -4.15 4.69 -3.65
C PRO A 260 -3.91 3.89 -2.39
N ALA A 261 -2.80 4.12 -1.69
CA ALA A 261 -2.53 3.42 -0.46
C ALA A 261 -3.52 3.83 0.63
N MET A 262 -4.20 2.84 1.19
CA MET A 262 -4.98 3.03 2.39
C MET A 262 -4.05 3.39 3.55
N CYS A 263 -4.39 4.46 4.25
CA CYS A 263 -3.77 4.80 5.52
C CYS A 263 -4.29 3.85 6.61
N TYR A 264 -3.38 3.36 7.44
CA TYR A 264 -3.71 2.69 8.69
C TYR A 264 -3.75 3.68 9.83
N VAL A 265 -4.23 3.26 10.99
CA VAL A 265 -4.56 4.18 12.09
C VAL A 265 -3.36 5.00 12.60
N ASN A 266 -2.11 4.58 12.37
CA ASN A 266 -0.91 5.39 12.68
C ASN A 266 -0.19 5.94 11.42
N ASN A 267 -0.65 5.63 10.20
CA ASN A 267 -0.02 6.06 8.95
C ASN A 267 -0.66 7.31 8.37
N SER A 268 -0.44 8.46 9.01
CA SER A 268 -0.97 9.73 8.49
C SER A 268 -0.19 10.21 7.28
N ILE A 269 -0.87 10.70 6.25
CA ILE A 269 -0.24 11.43 5.13
C ILE A 269 -0.20 12.95 5.39
N PHE A 270 -0.72 13.38 6.53
CA PHE A 270 -0.76 14.79 6.92
C PHE A 270 0.45 15.14 7.78
N THR A 271 1.24 16.09 7.32
CA THR A 271 2.36 16.65 8.09
C THR A 271 1.89 17.67 9.11
N GLU A 272 0.81 18.39 8.78
CA GLU A 272 0.19 19.39 9.65
C GLU A 272 -0.81 18.75 10.61
N ARG A 273 -0.86 19.28 11.84
CA ARG A 273 -1.78 18.80 12.89
C ARG A 273 -2.63 19.95 13.42
N LEU A 274 -3.94 19.79 13.32
CA LEU A 274 -4.90 20.70 13.95
C LEU A 274 -4.71 20.74 15.48
N PRO A 275 -4.69 21.92 16.12
CA PRO A 275 -4.51 22.03 17.57
C PRO A 275 -5.57 21.25 18.38
N GLU A 276 -6.81 21.22 17.90
CA GLU A 276 -7.94 20.55 18.56
C GLU A 276 -7.76 19.04 18.70
N VAL A 277 -7.06 18.38 17.76
CA VAL A 277 -6.86 16.91 17.80
C VAL A 277 -5.68 16.50 18.70
N MET A 278 -4.88 17.45 19.20
CA MET A 278 -3.62 17.14 19.90
C MET A 278 -3.82 16.39 21.22
N HIS A 279 -4.93 16.62 21.91
CA HIS A 279 -5.24 15.89 23.14
C HIS A 279 -5.52 14.40 22.86
N ILE A 280 -6.30 14.11 21.80
CA ILE A 280 -6.55 12.73 21.33
C ILE A 280 -5.28 12.10 20.78
N TYR A 281 -4.46 12.83 20.03
CA TYR A 281 -3.18 12.34 19.52
C TYR A 281 -2.27 11.84 20.65
N ARG A 282 -2.13 12.60 21.74
CA ARG A 282 -1.32 12.19 22.91
C ARG A 282 -1.91 10.95 23.60
N GLU A 283 -3.22 10.82 23.56
CA GLU A 283 -3.95 9.72 24.18
C GLU A 283 -3.87 8.41 23.38
N LEU A 284 -4.16 8.47 22.08
CA LEU A 284 -4.33 7.32 21.20
C LEU A 284 -3.09 7.02 20.34
N GLY A 285 -2.22 8.00 20.10
CA GLY A 285 -1.02 7.84 19.27
C GLY A 285 -1.30 7.56 17.78
N MET A 286 -2.46 7.99 17.30
CA MET A 286 -2.96 7.72 15.95
C MET A 286 -2.61 8.85 14.97
N GLY A 287 -2.85 8.63 13.68
CA GLY A 287 -2.81 9.65 12.64
C GLY A 287 -3.81 10.76 12.91
N ALA A 288 -3.52 11.96 12.42
CA ALA A 288 -4.25 13.16 12.80
C ALA A 288 -5.71 13.14 12.29
N GLU A 289 -5.93 12.54 11.13
CA GLU A 289 -7.25 12.31 10.53
C GLU A 289 -8.11 11.37 11.38
N TYR A 290 -7.52 10.32 11.95
CA TYR A 290 -8.21 9.41 12.87
C TYR A 290 -8.44 10.04 14.24
N CYS A 291 -7.55 10.92 14.68
CA CYS A 291 -7.77 11.69 15.89
C CYS A 291 -8.96 12.64 15.75
N LEU A 292 -9.16 13.23 14.56
CA LEU A 292 -10.36 14.03 14.26
C LEU A 292 -11.62 13.15 14.28
N ASP A 293 -11.62 11.99 13.58
CA ASP A 293 -12.77 11.07 13.60
C ASP A 293 -13.10 10.61 15.03
N ALA A 294 -12.08 10.34 15.85
CA ALA A 294 -12.24 9.93 17.24
C ALA A 294 -12.83 11.01 18.16
N MET A 295 -12.84 12.29 17.76
CA MET A 295 -13.55 13.34 18.50
C MET A 295 -15.07 13.11 18.49
N GLU A 296 -15.59 12.57 17.39
CA GLU A 296 -17.02 12.32 17.18
C GLU A 296 -17.40 10.84 17.36
N HIS A 297 -16.46 9.94 17.06
CA HIS A 297 -16.68 8.49 16.97
C HIS A 297 -15.69 7.69 17.82
N ARG A 298 -15.54 8.08 19.08
CA ARG A 298 -14.57 7.49 20.01
C ARG A 298 -14.74 5.98 20.17
N GLU A 299 -15.96 5.47 20.03
CA GLU A 299 -16.29 4.05 20.10
C GLU A 299 -15.59 3.19 19.03
N ARG A 300 -15.19 3.80 17.91
CA ARG A 300 -14.42 3.11 16.85
C ARG A 300 -12.98 2.84 17.23
N TYR A 301 -12.48 3.48 18.29
CA TYR A 301 -11.07 3.50 18.64
C TYR A 301 -10.81 2.99 20.06
N ALA A 302 -9.91 2.03 20.19
CA ALA A 302 -9.54 1.41 21.45
C ALA A 302 -8.10 1.77 21.85
N LYS A 303 -7.90 1.98 23.16
CA LYS A 303 -6.55 2.07 23.74
C LYS A 303 -5.89 0.72 23.94
N ILE A 304 -6.71 -0.29 24.22
CA ILE A 304 -6.28 -1.60 24.68
C ILE A 304 -7.00 -2.65 23.86
N LYS A 305 -6.26 -3.72 23.56
CA LYS A 305 -6.75 -4.84 22.78
C LYS A 305 -7.77 -5.61 23.60
N LYS A 306 -8.95 -5.82 23.03
CA LYS A 306 -9.97 -6.71 23.57
C LYS A 306 -9.76 -8.12 23.02
N VAL A 307 -10.04 -9.11 23.87
CA VAL A 307 -9.93 -10.52 23.51
C VAL A 307 -11.03 -10.87 22.51
N GLY A 308 -10.69 -11.60 21.44
CA GLY A 308 -11.64 -12.05 20.42
C GLY A 308 -11.93 -11.05 19.29
N GLU A 309 -11.44 -9.81 19.37
CA GLU A 309 -11.63 -8.82 18.31
C GLU A 309 -10.53 -8.89 17.22
N THR A 310 -10.93 -8.59 15.98
CA THR A 310 -10.04 -8.43 14.82
C THR A 310 -9.91 -6.95 14.50
N TYR A 311 -8.67 -6.48 14.34
CA TYR A 311 -8.35 -5.06 14.21
C TYR A 311 -7.78 -4.68 12.84
N THR A 312 -7.69 -5.64 11.92
CA THR A 312 -6.99 -5.46 10.65
C THR A 312 -7.91 -4.92 9.56
N TYR A 313 -7.42 -4.00 8.73
CA TYR A 313 -8.17 -3.53 7.56
C TYR A 313 -8.16 -4.53 6.38
N ILE A 314 -7.19 -5.44 6.36
CA ILE A 314 -6.89 -6.24 5.17
C ILE A 314 -7.70 -7.54 5.19
N SER A 315 -8.56 -7.70 4.19
CA SER A 315 -8.96 -9.01 3.67
C SER A 315 -8.25 -9.21 2.34
N ASP A 316 -7.06 -9.80 2.35
CA ASP A 316 -6.37 -10.13 1.12
C ASP A 316 -7.10 -11.28 0.44
N ASN A 317 -7.25 -11.20 -0.89
CA ASN A 317 -7.53 -12.37 -1.71
C ASN A 317 -6.30 -13.29 -1.68
N THR A 318 -6.19 -14.04 -0.58
CA THR A 318 -5.11 -14.99 -0.32
C THR A 318 -5.57 -16.38 -0.68
N PHE A 319 -4.88 -17.00 -1.62
CA PHE A 319 -5.16 -18.37 -2.04
C PHE A 319 -4.06 -19.31 -1.57
N CYS A 320 -4.41 -20.58 -1.36
CA CYS A 320 -3.48 -21.60 -0.93
C CYS A 320 -3.71 -22.86 -1.75
N PHE A 321 -2.73 -23.22 -2.57
CA PHE A 321 -2.72 -24.42 -3.39
C PHE A 321 -1.68 -25.37 -2.82
N LEU A 322 -2.12 -26.17 -1.85
CA LEU A 322 -1.32 -27.21 -1.21
C LEU A 322 -0.99 -28.35 -2.20
#